data_AF-A0A424YGN7-F1
#
_entry.id   AF-A0A424YGN7-F1
#
_cell.length_a   1.000
_cell.length_b   1.000
_cell.length_c   1.000
_cell.angle_alpha   90.00
_cell.angle_beta   90.00
_cell.angle_gamma   90.00
#
_symmetry.space_group_name_H-M   'P 1'
#
loop_
_entity.id
_entity.type
_entity.pdbx_description
1 polymer ?
#
loop_
_entity_poly.entity_id
_entity_poly.type
_entity_poly.pdbx_seq_one_letter_code
_entity_poly.pdbx_strand_id
1 'polypeptide(L)'
;MKRKSLILLAVLMIGLLVIGGCGQEAAAPVEDDHEEQEDAQEEEYECDLDHDELPFEWSGEYNFTEGTYTMEFMESHDPSCAVAFVMKEGNVEEIHYHAHHIMEAHMDKVEPTGTFNAYPDYGYILELSPEGTSFDFEIQEPGDYIVFFEHFPHEFDLRIMDNDGNEIEAQNPVEYVDDHHHDHDHDHEECGHDHDHHDCDHDH
;
A
#
# COMPACT_ATOMS: atom_id res chain seq x y z
N MET A 1 -26.15 33.92 -25.52
CA MET A 1 -27.25 33.17 -26.17
C MET A 1 -27.46 31.89 -25.36
N LYS A 2 -28.64 31.71 -24.77
CA LYS A 2 -28.95 30.61 -23.85
C LYS A 2 -29.37 29.36 -24.67
N ARG A 3 -28.62 28.27 -24.58
CA ARG A 3 -29.08 26.95 -25.05
C ARG A 3 -29.68 26.22 -23.84
N LYS A 4 -30.98 25.97 -23.93
CA LYS A 4 -31.76 25.15 -23.00
C LYS A 4 -31.94 23.76 -23.61
N SER A 5 -32.14 22.78 -22.73
CA SER A 5 -32.81 21.49 -22.97
C SER A 5 -32.01 20.43 -23.75
N LEU A 6 -32.11 19.13 -23.46
CA LEU A 6 -33.25 18.37 -22.92
C LEU A 6 -32.72 17.06 -22.28
N ILE A 7 -33.23 16.71 -21.10
CA ILE A 7 -33.07 15.40 -20.45
C ILE A 7 -33.87 14.36 -21.24
N LEU A 8 -33.29 13.19 -21.54
CA LEU A 8 -34.03 12.02 -22.02
C LEU A 8 -33.78 10.86 -21.05
N LEU A 9 -34.86 10.47 -20.38
CA LEU A 9 -34.95 9.41 -19.39
C LEU A 9 -35.62 8.22 -20.08
N ALA A 10 -34.91 7.09 -20.23
CA ALA A 10 -35.46 5.88 -20.82
C ALA A 10 -35.40 4.74 -19.79
N VAL A 11 -36.53 4.52 -19.12
CA VAL A 11 -36.82 3.31 -18.35
C VAL A 11 -37.47 2.31 -19.31
N LEU A 12 -36.91 1.12 -19.46
CA LEU A 12 -37.59 0.00 -20.10
C LEU A 12 -37.56 -1.23 -19.18
N MET A 13 -38.72 -1.49 -18.60
CA MET A 13 -39.12 -2.71 -17.88
C MET A 13 -39.33 -3.88 -18.85
N ILE A 14 -38.64 -4.99 -18.63
CA ILE A 14 -39.00 -6.36 -19.08
C ILE A 14 -38.36 -7.30 -18.03
N GLY A 15 -38.98 -8.28 -17.39
CA GLY A 15 -40.27 -8.95 -17.51
C GLY A 15 -40.09 -10.35 -16.87
N LEU A 16 -40.87 -10.66 -15.84
CA LEU A 16 -40.89 -11.91 -15.07
C LEU A 16 -41.03 -13.18 -15.91
N LEU A 17 -40.34 -14.26 -15.51
CA LEU A 17 -40.73 -15.64 -15.82
C LEU A 17 -40.45 -16.54 -14.60
N VAL A 18 -41.52 -16.97 -13.93
CA VAL A 18 -41.55 -17.96 -12.83
C VAL A 18 -42.35 -19.16 -13.32
N ILE A 19 -41.73 -20.33 -13.35
CA ILE A 19 -42.32 -21.68 -13.31
C ILE A 19 -41.19 -22.55 -12.71
N GLY A 20 -41.27 -23.31 -11.62
CA GLY A 20 -42.36 -24.01 -10.95
C GLY A 20 -41.95 -25.49 -10.85
N GLY A 21 -41.76 -26.03 -9.64
CA GLY A 21 -41.49 -27.47 -9.43
C GLY A 21 -41.29 -27.86 -7.97
N CYS A 22 -42.31 -28.50 -7.38
CA CYS A 22 -42.30 -29.11 -6.05
C CYS A 22 -42.29 -30.65 -6.16
N GLY A 23 -41.69 -31.30 -5.15
CA GLY A 23 -42.03 -32.65 -4.65
C GLY A 23 -40.98 -33.75 -4.91
N GLN A 24 -40.75 -34.76 -4.07
CA GLN A 24 -41.07 -35.06 -2.65
C GLN A 24 -40.31 -36.36 -2.24
N GLU A 25 -39.75 -36.38 -1.03
CA GLU A 25 -39.39 -37.48 -0.07
C GLU A 25 -38.76 -38.84 -0.49
N ALA A 26 -37.69 -39.25 0.23
CA ALA A 26 -37.70 -40.42 1.15
C ALA A 26 -36.38 -40.60 1.98
N ALA A 27 -36.52 -40.50 3.31
CA ALA A 27 -35.89 -41.21 4.46
C ALA A 27 -34.40 -41.68 4.50
N ALA A 28 -33.60 -40.99 5.36
CA ALA A 28 -32.83 -41.42 6.56
C ALA A 28 -31.90 -42.68 6.59
N PRO A 29 -30.97 -42.82 7.57
CA PRO A 29 -30.11 -41.86 8.28
C PRO A 29 -28.63 -42.29 8.30
N VAL A 30 -27.68 -41.37 8.46
CA VAL A 30 -26.37 -41.66 9.05
C VAL A 30 -26.05 -40.52 10.00
N GLU A 31 -26.04 -40.85 11.29
CA GLU A 31 -25.41 -40.04 12.32
C GLU A 31 -23.89 -40.19 12.13
N ASP A 32 -23.18 -39.08 12.02
CA ASP A 32 -21.78 -39.04 12.44
C ASP A 32 -21.51 -37.64 13.01
N ASP A 33 -21.19 -37.65 14.31
CA ASP A 33 -20.75 -36.53 15.12
C ASP A 33 -19.41 -36.05 14.60
N HIS A 34 -19.34 -34.85 14.02
CA HIS A 34 -18.10 -34.08 13.98
C HIS A 34 -18.44 -32.60 14.17
N GLU A 35 -18.55 -32.19 15.45
CA GLU A 35 -18.32 -30.80 15.84
C GLU A 35 -16.85 -30.48 15.62
N GLU A 36 -16.48 -30.05 14.41
CA GLU A 36 -15.23 -29.34 14.17
C GLU A 36 -15.51 -27.85 14.30
N GLN A 37 -15.38 -27.37 15.54
CA GLN A 37 -14.85 -26.04 15.79
C GLN A 37 -13.41 -26.06 15.28
N GLU A 38 -13.19 -25.59 14.07
CA GLU A 38 -11.88 -25.12 13.67
C GLU A 38 -11.94 -23.61 13.63
N ASP A 39 -11.18 -23.05 14.57
CA ASP A 39 -10.91 -21.66 14.76
C ASP A 39 -10.72 -20.94 13.42
N ALA A 40 -11.42 -19.82 13.26
CA ALA A 40 -11.03 -18.82 12.29
C ALA A 40 -9.63 -18.33 12.73
N GLN A 41 -8.60 -19.01 12.23
CA GLN A 41 -7.28 -18.45 12.13
C GLN A 41 -7.45 -17.27 11.19
N GLU A 42 -7.52 -16.08 11.77
CA GLU A 42 -7.06 -14.88 11.10
C GLU A 42 -5.63 -15.20 10.70
N GLU A 43 -5.45 -15.71 9.48
CA GLU A 43 -4.15 -15.76 8.85
C GLU A 43 -3.74 -14.30 8.68
N GLU A 44 -3.12 -13.76 9.72
CA GLU A 44 -2.27 -12.59 9.65
C GLU A 44 -1.18 -12.99 8.68
N TYR A 45 -1.38 -12.64 7.41
CA TYR A 45 -0.38 -12.80 6.37
C TYR A 45 0.71 -11.80 6.72
N GLU A 46 1.66 -12.22 7.56
CA GLU A 46 2.95 -11.54 7.64
C GLU A 46 3.53 -11.59 6.22
N CYS A 47 3.46 -10.44 5.56
CA CYS A 47 4.08 -10.22 4.28
C CYS A 47 5.59 -10.36 4.54
N ASP A 48 6.11 -11.56 4.29
CA ASP A 48 7.52 -11.96 4.39
C ASP A 48 8.29 -11.27 3.24
N LEU A 49 8.25 -9.93 3.25
CA LEU A 49 9.14 -9.08 2.48
C LEU A 49 10.52 -9.32 3.07
N ASP A 50 11.34 -10.09 2.34
CA ASP A 50 12.79 -10.23 2.57
C ASP A 50 13.33 -8.86 3.00
N HIS A 51 14.05 -8.81 4.13
CA HIS A 51 14.47 -7.63 4.91
C HIS A 51 15.35 -6.61 4.15
N ASP A 52 14.88 -6.11 3.02
CA ASP A 52 15.31 -4.86 2.43
C ASP A 52 14.42 -3.76 3.04
N GLU A 53 15.04 -2.72 3.60
CA GLU A 53 14.35 -1.55 4.15
C GLU A 53 13.27 -1.08 3.15
N LEU A 54 12.03 -0.90 3.62
CA LEU A 54 10.92 -0.46 2.76
C LEU A 54 11.35 0.81 1.99
N PRO A 55 11.01 0.95 0.69
CA PRO A 55 11.41 2.11 -0.10
C PRO A 55 10.63 3.38 0.27
N PHE A 56 9.82 3.33 1.33
CA PHE A 56 9.03 4.42 1.88
C PHE A 56 9.00 4.35 3.40
N GLU A 57 9.04 5.51 4.03
CA GLU A 57 8.95 5.67 5.48
C GLU A 57 7.58 6.18 5.93
N TRP A 58 6.76 6.68 4.99
CA TRP A 58 5.45 7.23 5.33
C TRP A 58 4.40 7.01 4.25
N SER A 59 3.13 6.89 4.67
CA SER A 59 1.98 6.96 3.78
C SER A 59 0.81 7.71 4.39
N GLY A 60 -0.07 8.24 3.54
CA GLY A 60 -1.30 8.89 3.97
C GLY A 60 -2.38 8.85 2.89
N GLU A 61 -3.63 8.85 3.33
CA GLU A 61 -4.80 8.79 2.47
C GLU A 61 -5.31 10.19 2.12
N TYR A 62 -5.64 10.39 0.84
CA TYR A 62 -6.17 11.64 0.31
C TYR A 62 -7.37 11.36 -0.58
N ASN A 63 -8.48 12.07 -0.37
CA ASN A 63 -9.59 12.09 -1.30
C ASN A 63 -9.37 13.24 -2.29
N PHE A 64 -8.87 12.93 -3.48
CA PHE A 64 -8.63 13.91 -4.52
C PHE A 64 -9.83 14.04 -5.47
N THR A 65 -10.13 15.28 -5.84
CA THR A 65 -11.00 15.60 -6.96
C THR A 65 -10.15 15.89 -8.21
N GLU A 66 -10.74 15.81 -9.40
CA GLU A 66 -10.05 16.22 -10.62
C GLU A 66 -9.64 17.70 -10.52
N GLY A 67 -8.36 17.98 -10.70
CA GLY A 67 -7.84 19.34 -10.56
C GLY A 67 -6.32 19.41 -10.30
N THR A 68 -5.85 20.63 -10.09
CA THR A 68 -4.46 20.93 -9.78
C THR A 68 -4.27 21.13 -8.29
N TYR A 69 -3.17 20.60 -7.79
CA TYR A 69 -2.73 20.67 -6.41
C TYR A 69 -1.26 21.10 -6.38
N THR A 70 -0.81 21.63 -5.25
CA THR A 70 0.58 22.01 -5.05
C THR A 70 1.16 21.22 -3.89
N MET A 71 2.30 20.57 -4.11
CA MET A 71 3.08 19.88 -3.10
C MET A 71 4.29 20.74 -2.74
N GLU A 72 4.34 21.26 -1.51
CA GLU A 72 5.38 22.14 -1.00
C GLU A 72 6.28 21.40 -0.02
N PHE A 73 7.56 21.37 -0.34
CA PHE A 73 8.65 20.96 0.53
C PHE A 73 9.36 22.22 1.00
N MET A 74 9.49 22.40 2.31
CA MET A 74 10.30 23.48 2.90
C MET A 74 11.79 23.09 2.83
N GLU A 75 12.64 23.66 3.70
CA GLU A 75 14.07 23.35 3.73
C GLU A 75 14.31 21.83 3.84
N SER A 76 15.04 21.27 2.87
CA SER A 76 15.37 19.85 2.79
C SER A 76 16.88 19.67 2.68
N HIS A 77 17.42 18.73 3.45
CA HIS A 77 18.83 18.32 3.31
C HIS A 77 19.01 17.29 2.20
N ASP A 78 17.94 16.57 1.87
CA ASP A 78 17.93 15.55 0.84
C ASP A 78 17.75 16.17 -0.55
N PRO A 79 18.52 15.70 -1.55
CA PRO A 79 18.50 16.24 -2.91
C PRO A 79 17.26 15.79 -3.69
N SER A 80 16.53 14.79 -3.22
CA SER A 80 15.31 14.28 -3.84
C SER A 80 14.46 13.54 -2.81
N CYS A 81 13.19 13.32 -3.15
CA CYS A 81 12.30 12.42 -2.41
C CYS A 81 11.40 11.69 -3.42
N ALA A 82 11.34 10.36 -3.35
CA ALA A 82 10.40 9.60 -4.14
C ALA A 82 8.98 9.65 -3.55
N VAL A 83 7.99 9.73 -4.43
CA VAL A 83 6.57 9.71 -4.07
C VAL A 83 5.81 8.77 -4.99
N ALA A 84 4.90 7.96 -4.45
CA ALA A 84 4.00 7.12 -5.23
C ALA A 84 2.53 7.44 -4.93
N PHE A 85 1.72 7.45 -5.98
CA PHE A 85 0.27 7.63 -5.90
C PHE A 85 -0.40 6.30 -6.21
N VAL A 86 -1.02 5.67 -5.21
CA VAL A 86 -1.74 4.40 -5.37
C VAL A 86 -3.23 4.64 -5.21
N MET A 87 -4.05 4.19 -6.14
CA MET A 87 -5.50 4.31 -5.97
C MET A 87 -5.97 3.29 -4.95
N LYS A 88 -6.82 3.70 -4.00
CA LYS A 88 -7.33 2.85 -2.92
C LYS A 88 -8.45 1.94 -3.42
N GLU A 89 -8.10 1.01 -4.31
CA GLU A 89 -8.95 -0.08 -4.78
C GLU A 89 -8.29 -1.41 -4.41
N GLY A 90 -8.88 -2.19 -3.50
CA GLY A 90 -8.32 -3.49 -3.06
C GLY A 90 -8.18 -3.64 -1.55
N ASN A 91 -7.46 -4.67 -1.10
CA ASN A 91 -7.10 -4.84 0.32
C ASN A 91 -5.77 -4.11 0.64
N VAL A 92 -5.51 -3.84 1.93
CA VAL A 92 -4.36 -3.01 2.37
C VAL A 92 -3.00 -3.70 2.13
N GLU A 93 -2.93 -5.02 2.32
CA GLU A 93 -1.69 -5.79 2.09
C GLU A 93 -1.27 -5.77 0.62
N GLU A 94 -2.22 -5.90 -0.30
CA GLU A 94 -1.99 -5.73 -1.73
C GLU A 94 -1.47 -4.33 -2.04
N ILE A 95 -1.96 -3.30 -1.33
CA ILE A 95 -1.53 -1.91 -1.55
C ILE A 95 -0.07 -1.69 -1.11
N HIS A 96 0.39 -2.23 0.02
CA HIS A 96 1.78 -2.10 0.45
C HIS A 96 2.74 -2.81 -0.52
N TYR A 97 2.43 -4.07 -0.85
CA TYR A 97 3.21 -4.82 -1.83
C TYR A 97 3.24 -4.11 -3.19
N HIS A 98 2.11 -3.51 -3.59
CA HIS A 98 2.02 -2.76 -4.83
C HIS A 98 2.86 -1.47 -4.80
N ALA A 99 2.80 -0.69 -3.72
CA ALA A 99 3.60 0.51 -3.53
C ALA A 99 5.10 0.21 -3.57
N HIS A 100 5.53 -0.87 -2.92
CA HIS A 100 6.92 -1.36 -2.98
C HIS A 100 7.38 -1.54 -4.42
N HIS A 101 6.60 -2.27 -5.24
CA HIS A 101 6.94 -2.51 -6.64
C HIS A 101 6.97 -1.24 -7.49
N ILE A 102 6.08 -0.27 -7.21
CA ILE A 102 6.08 1.02 -7.90
C ILE A 102 7.36 1.80 -7.58
N MET A 103 7.75 1.84 -6.30
CA MET A 103 8.89 2.64 -5.84
C MET A 103 10.25 2.01 -6.15
N GLU A 104 10.33 0.69 -6.31
CA GLU A 104 11.53 0.01 -6.83
C GLU A 104 11.66 0.08 -8.36
N ALA A 105 10.54 0.32 -9.05
CA ALA A 105 10.55 0.47 -10.50
C ALA A 105 11.21 1.77 -10.95
N HIS A 106 11.46 1.89 -12.24
CA HIS A 106 11.94 3.14 -12.81
C HIS A 106 10.86 4.23 -12.71
N MET A 107 11.12 5.24 -11.89
CA MET A 107 10.27 6.42 -11.72
C MET A 107 10.75 7.60 -12.57
N ASP A 108 9.81 8.44 -13.01
CA ASP A 108 10.13 9.67 -13.73
C ASP A 108 10.61 10.75 -12.77
N LYS A 109 11.61 11.52 -13.20
CA LYS A 109 12.13 12.65 -12.45
C LYS A 109 11.34 13.92 -12.71
N VAL A 110 11.05 14.67 -11.66
CA VAL A 110 10.42 15.99 -11.72
C VAL A 110 11.40 17.02 -11.19
N GLU A 111 11.80 17.94 -12.07
CA GLU A 111 12.70 19.04 -11.73
C GLU A 111 12.03 20.03 -10.75
N PRO A 112 12.81 20.80 -9.97
CA PRO A 112 12.25 21.79 -9.05
C PRO A 112 11.34 22.77 -9.79
N THR A 113 10.14 23.04 -9.26
CA THR A 113 9.07 23.86 -9.91
C THR A 113 8.42 23.23 -11.15
N GLY A 114 8.61 21.93 -11.33
CA GLY A 114 7.94 21.15 -12.38
C GLY A 114 6.44 21.00 -12.15
N THR A 115 5.74 20.69 -13.24
CA THR A 115 4.35 20.23 -13.21
C THR A 115 4.30 18.79 -13.72
N PHE A 116 3.56 17.92 -13.04
CA PHE A 116 3.36 16.54 -13.48
C PHE A 116 1.91 16.07 -13.32
N ASN A 117 1.54 14.97 -13.97
CA ASN A 117 0.23 14.36 -13.77
C ASN A 117 0.37 13.27 -12.71
N ALA A 118 -0.35 13.32 -11.61
CA ALA A 118 -0.36 12.24 -10.64
C ALA A 118 -1.24 11.09 -11.18
N TYR A 119 -0.62 10.15 -11.88
CA TYR A 119 -1.31 8.97 -12.39
C TYR A 119 -1.54 7.97 -11.25
N PRO A 120 -2.67 7.23 -11.26
CA PRO A 120 -2.84 6.11 -10.35
C PRO A 120 -1.76 5.06 -10.62
N ASP A 121 -1.30 4.45 -9.53
CA ASP A 121 -0.35 3.35 -9.50
C ASP A 121 0.98 3.70 -10.17
N TYR A 122 1.48 4.90 -9.87
CA TYR A 122 2.70 5.45 -10.47
C TYR A 122 3.55 6.24 -9.46
N GLY A 123 4.86 6.23 -9.69
CA GLY A 123 5.86 6.87 -8.83
C GLY A 123 6.71 7.93 -9.54
N TYR A 124 7.17 8.90 -8.77
CA TYR A 124 7.99 10.03 -9.22
C TYR A 124 9.16 10.24 -8.28
N ILE A 125 10.30 10.68 -8.83
CA ILE A 125 11.41 11.21 -8.04
C ILE A 125 11.36 12.73 -8.13
N LEU A 126 11.03 13.38 -7.03
CA LEU A 126 10.95 14.83 -6.93
C LEU A 126 12.33 15.39 -6.59
N GLU A 127 12.92 16.21 -7.45
CA GLU A 127 14.23 16.82 -7.18
C GLU A 127 14.08 18.05 -6.30
N LEU A 128 14.68 18.02 -5.11
CA LEU A 128 14.51 19.02 -4.07
C LEU A 128 15.65 20.03 -4.08
N SER A 129 15.31 21.29 -3.76
CA SER A 129 16.27 22.37 -3.53
C SER A 129 16.45 22.60 -2.03
N PRO A 130 17.66 22.93 -1.55
CA PRO A 130 17.91 23.16 -0.13
C PRO A 130 17.09 24.27 0.52
N GLU A 131 16.65 25.26 -0.25
CA GLU A 131 15.85 26.39 0.26
C GLU A 131 14.34 26.10 0.29
N GLY A 132 13.92 24.91 -0.13
CA GLY A 132 12.53 24.54 -0.37
C GLY A 132 12.17 24.44 -1.84
N THR A 133 11.16 23.64 -2.16
CA THR A 133 10.69 23.36 -3.52
C THR A 133 9.18 23.17 -3.53
N SER A 134 8.55 23.60 -4.61
CA SER A 134 7.12 23.41 -4.82
C SER A 134 6.93 22.73 -6.17
N PHE A 135 5.99 21.78 -6.22
CA PHE A 135 5.60 21.08 -7.43
C PHE A 135 4.09 21.20 -7.62
N ASP A 136 3.67 21.53 -8.82
CA ASP A 136 2.26 21.44 -9.18
C ASP A 136 1.98 20.03 -9.72
N PHE A 137 0.89 19.41 -9.30
CA PHE A 137 0.45 18.14 -9.85
C PHE A 137 -1.02 18.15 -10.23
N GLU A 138 -1.36 17.48 -11.33
CA GLU A 138 -2.72 17.34 -11.82
C GLU A 138 -3.26 15.94 -11.49
N ILE A 139 -4.39 15.88 -10.79
CA ILE A 139 -5.21 14.68 -10.64
C ILE A 139 -6.21 14.67 -11.79
N GLN A 140 -6.08 13.71 -12.71
CA GLN A 140 -7.03 13.53 -13.82
C GLN A 140 -8.14 12.54 -13.46
N GLU A 141 -7.84 11.57 -12.60
CA GLU A 141 -8.80 10.58 -12.12
C GLU A 141 -9.13 10.87 -10.65
N PRO A 142 -10.34 11.37 -10.32
CA PRO A 142 -10.71 11.63 -8.94
C PRO A 142 -10.90 10.31 -8.18
N GLY A 143 -10.49 10.28 -6.90
CA GLY A 143 -10.59 9.07 -6.09
C GLY A 143 -9.94 9.20 -4.72
N ASP A 144 -10.02 8.10 -3.97
CA ASP A 144 -9.23 7.92 -2.76
C ASP A 144 -7.86 7.37 -3.16
N TYR A 145 -6.81 8.09 -2.77
CA TYR A 145 -5.42 7.74 -3.03
C TYR A 145 -4.73 7.45 -1.70
N ILE A 146 -3.82 6.48 -1.70
CA ILE A 146 -2.77 6.36 -0.70
C ILE A 146 -1.49 6.89 -1.34
N VAL A 147 -0.92 7.93 -0.73
CA VAL A 147 0.31 8.55 -1.19
C VAL A 147 1.45 8.09 -0.28
N PHE A 148 2.48 7.50 -0.88
CA PHE A 148 3.67 7.00 -0.19
C PHE A 148 4.83 7.95 -0.44
N PHE A 149 5.65 8.20 0.59
CA PHE A 149 6.86 9.00 0.51
C PHE A 149 8.07 8.22 0.99
N GLU A 150 9.19 8.37 0.26
CA GLU A 150 10.51 7.82 0.64
C GLU A 150 10.91 8.24 2.05
N HIS A 151 10.64 9.51 2.38
CA HIS A 151 11.03 10.14 3.63
C HIS A 151 9.82 10.62 4.44
N PHE A 152 10.00 10.84 5.74
CA PHE A 152 8.95 11.37 6.59
C PHE A 152 8.56 12.83 6.21
N PRO A 153 7.25 13.14 6.04
CA PRO A 153 6.78 14.49 5.73
C PRO A 153 7.26 15.61 6.67
N HIS A 154 7.51 15.28 7.94
CA HIS A 154 7.91 16.26 8.94
C HIS A 154 9.37 16.73 8.79
N GLU A 155 10.20 16.02 8.03
CA GLU A 155 11.60 16.41 7.77
C GLU A 155 11.71 17.66 6.91
N PHE A 156 10.69 17.93 6.09
CA PHE A 156 10.62 19.06 5.17
C PHE A 156 9.34 19.90 5.34
N ASP A 157 8.60 19.77 6.46
CA ASP A 157 7.33 20.49 6.69
C ASP A 157 6.41 20.41 5.46
N LEU A 158 6.24 19.18 4.94
CA LEU A 158 5.49 18.90 3.71
C LEU A 158 4.07 19.42 3.81
N ARG A 159 3.61 20.12 2.76
CA ARG A 159 2.21 20.53 2.62
C ARG A 159 1.68 20.18 1.24
N ILE A 160 0.43 19.73 1.21
CA ILE A 160 -0.33 19.57 -0.03
C ILE A 160 -1.46 20.58 0.01
N MET A 161 -1.55 21.43 -1.00
CA MET A 161 -2.53 22.51 -1.11
C MET A 161 -3.47 22.26 -2.28
N ASP A 162 -4.76 22.57 -2.11
CA ASP A 162 -5.70 22.66 -3.22
C ASP A 162 -5.50 23.93 -4.05
N ASN A 163 -6.18 24.01 -5.20
CA ASN A 163 -6.13 25.19 -6.08
C ASN A 163 -6.67 26.48 -5.44
N ASP A 164 -7.42 26.40 -4.34
CA ASP A 164 -7.91 27.56 -3.59
C ASP A 164 -6.89 28.01 -2.51
N GLY A 165 -5.77 27.29 -2.36
CA GLY A 165 -4.72 27.55 -1.38
C GLY A 165 -5.08 27.07 0.03
N ASN A 166 -5.97 26.09 0.16
CA ASN A 166 -6.22 25.40 1.42
C ASN A 166 -5.34 24.16 1.52
N GLU A 167 -4.78 23.93 2.71
CA GLU A 167 -4.02 22.72 3.00
C GLU A 167 -4.95 21.52 3.11
N ILE A 168 -4.52 20.41 2.53
CA ILE A 168 -5.19 19.12 2.57
C ILE A 168 -4.39 18.22 3.49
N GLU A 169 -4.95 17.95 4.66
CA GLU A 169 -4.34 17.02 5.62
C GLU A 169 -4.52 15.57 5.16
N ALA A 170 -3.48 14.76 5.34
CA ALA A 170 -3.56 13.33 5.12
C ALA A 170 -4.51 12.68 6.13
N GLN A 171 -5.33 11.75 5.66
CA GLN A 171 -6.12 10.86 6.50
C GLN A 171 -5.31 9.59 6.79
N ASN A 172 -5.53 8.98 7.95
CA ASN A 172 -4.90 7.71 8.33
C ASN A 172 -3.37 7.64 8.05
N PRO A 173 -2.57 8.62 8.54
CA PRO A 173 -1.13 8.59 8.31
C PRO A 173 -0.50 7.37 8.98
N VAL A 174 0.41 6.71 8.28
CA VAL A 174 1.19 5.56 8.76
C VAL A 174 2.66 5.89 8.60
N GLU A 175 3.41 5.71 9.68
CA GLU A 175 4.87 5.79 9.71
C GLU A 175 5.43 4.37 9.72
N TYR A 176 6.34 4.09 8.81
CA TYR A 176 7.06 2.83 8.68
C TYR A 176 8.47 3.06 9.21
N VAL A 177 8.67 2.79 10.49
CA VAL A 177 9.99 2.79 11.12
C VAL A 177 10.51 1.36 11.11
N ASP A 178 11.70 1.18 10.54
CA ASP A 178 12.43 -0.08 10.67
C ASP A 178 12.71 -0.35 12.16
N ASP A 179 11.93 -1.25 12.75
CA ASP A 179 11.98 -1.59 14.17
C ASP A 179 12.88 -2.79 14.46
N HIS A 180 13.82 -3.10 13.55
CA HIS A 180 14.77 -4.20 13.71
C HIS A 180 15.82 -3.96 14.83
N HIS A 181 15.33 -3.98 16.07
CA HIS A 181 16.03 -4.58 17.19
C HIS A 181 16.15 -6.08 16.93
N HIS A 182 17.17 -6.50 16.19
CA HIS A 182 17.63 -7.87 16.24
C HIS A 182 18.25 -8.15 17.62
N ASP A 183 17.44 -8.54 18.61
CA ASP A 183 17.92 -9.41 19.69
C ASP A 183 18.21 -10.79 19.05
N HIS A 184 19.34 -10.87 18.36
CA HIS A 184 20.01 -12.14 18.16
C HIS A 184 20.67 -12.54 19.48
N ASP A 185 19.84 -12.98 20.44
CA ASP A 185 20.28 -13.91 21.47
C ASP A 185 20.66 -15.22 20.76
N HIS A 186 21.88 -15.26 20.24
CA HIS A 186 22.56 -16.52 20.00
C HIS A 186 22.93 -17.10 21.37
N ASP A 187 21.94 -17.70 22.02
CA ASP A 187 22.17 -18.75 22.98
C ASP A 187 22.94 -19.86 22.25
N HIS A 188 24.27 -19.82 22.39
CA HIS A 188 25.13 -20.95 22.17
C HIS A 188 24.79 -22.00 23.24
N GLU A 189 23.69 -22.73 23.03
CA GLU A 189 23.54 -24.04 23.64
C GLU A 189 24.60 -24.96 23.01
N GLU A 190 25.70 -25.10 23.75
CA GLU A 190 26.76 -26.07 23.51
C GLU A 190 26.16 -27.48 23.62
N CYS A 191 25.52 -27.93 22.54
CA CYS A 191 25.01 -29.29 22.44
C CYS A 191 26.19 -30.26 22.35
N GLY A 192 26.46 -30.93 23.47
CA GLY A 192 27.48 -31.95 23.61
C GLY A 192 27.35 -33.05 22.55
N HIS A 193 28.47 -33.36 21.91
CA HIS A 193 28.68 -34.62 21.23
C HIS A 193 29.91 -35.30 21.81
N ASP A 194 29.66 -36.09 22.85
CA ASP A 194 30.50 -37.20 23.25
C ASP A 194 30.56 -38.20 22.09
N HIS A 195 31.72 -38.30 21.44
CA HIS A 195 32.07 -39.47 20.65
C HIS A 195 33.41 -40.01 21.13
N ASP A 196 33.31 -40.86 22.16
CA ASP A 196 34.22 -41.96 22.39
C ASP A 196 34.30 -42.81 21.12
N HIS A 197 35.47 -42.85 20.47
CA HIS A 197 35.87 -44.01 19.70
C HIS A 197 37.36 -44.30 19.94
N HIS A 198 37.55 -45.34 20.77
CA HIS A 198 38.66 -46.28 20.71
C HIS A 198 39.09 -46.52 19.25
N ASP A 199 40.39 -46.44 18.98
CA ASP A 199 41.04 -47.50 18.21
C ASP A 199 42.50 -47.65 18.61
N CYS A 200 42.85 -48.91 18.86
CA CYS A 200 44.13 -49.41 19.28
C CYS A 200 44.96 -49.87 18.07
N ASP A 201 46.29 -49.78 18.23
CA ASP A 201 47.34 -50.59 17.61
C ASP A 201 47.52 -50.63 16.07
N HIS A 202 48.68 -50.14 15.59
CA HIS A 202 49.70 -51.04 15.01
C HIS A 202 51.10 -50.42 14.85
N ASP A 203 52.08 -51.31 15.04
CA ASP A 203 53.55 -51.18 14.96
C ASP A 203 54.14 -50.47 13.72
N HIS A 204 55.26 -49.76 13.91
CA HIS A 204 56.63 -50.13 13.47
C HIS A 204 57.69 -49.15 13.98
#